data_AF-A0A938LXN7-F1
#
_entry.id   AF-A0A938LXN7-F1
#
_cell.length_a   1.000
_cell.length_b   1.000
_cell.length_c   1.000
_cell.angle_alpha   90.00
_cell.angle_beta   90.00
_cell.angle_gamma   90.00
#
_symmetry.space_group_name_H-M   'P 1'
#
loop_
_entity.id
_entity.type
_entity.pdbx_description
1 polymer ?
#
loop_
_entity_poly.entity_id
_entity_poly.type
_entity_poly.pdbx_seq_one_letter_code
_entity_poly.pdbx_strand_id
1 'polypeptide(L)'
;MLVRALTQYFQSHFASTGDHTTVLWFDPDHEYEALLPHLAGVTLWRYDGSLLRLRHRLIHRPAGEKTVVYLPMRQEDAEVLRPFFATSLIFTDRLYKFLRRQGLDFPDDPQVAHELRALLPRLAARSVGKGREFWTYNLANLERARETLIGSFDDALLRFLAAPAAEWARLRGEQLDGLFAAQLENSYGLAVAAEEE
;
A
#
# COMPACT_ATOMS: atom_id res chain seq x y z
N MET A 1 -10.77 -5.97 4.97
CA MET A 1 -10.13 -6.08 6.31
C MET A 1 -9.20 -4.92 6.56
N LEU A 2 -8.17 -4.72 5.74
CA LEU A 2 -7.14 -3.68 5.90
C LEU A 2 -7.71 -2.25 6.00
N VAL A 3 -8.58 -1.87 5.07
CA VAL A 3 -9.29 -0.57 5.09
C VAL A 3 -10.03 -0.34 6.41
N ARG A 4 -10.76 -1.36 6.90
CA ARG A 4 -11.49 -1.30 8.18
C ARG A 4 -10.53 -1.15 9.36
N ALA A 5 -9.42 -1.89 9.35
CA ALA A 5 -8.41 -1.82 10.41
C ALA A 5 -7.75 -0.43 10.47
N LEU A 6 -7.39 0.16 9.32
CA LEU A 6 -6.85 1.53 9.24
C LEU A 6 -7.88 2.56 9.74
N THR A 7 -9.12 2.45 9.27
CA THR A 7 -10.22 3.35 9.68
C THR A 7 -10.43 3.28 11.20
N GLN A 8 -10.51 2.07 11.76
CA GLN A 8 -10.69 1.86 13.19
C GLN A 8 -9.49 2.35 14.00
N TYR A 9 -8.26 2.18 13.49
CA TYR A 9 -7.05 2.70 14.12
C TYR A 9 -7.10 4.23 14.24
N PHE A 10 -7.43 4.95 13.15
CA PHE A 10 -7.57 6.41 13.18
C PHE A 10 -8.73 6.87 14.07
N GLN A 11 -9.89 6.21 13.99
CA GLN A 11 -11.04 6.53 14.83
C GLN A 11 -10.76 6.31 16.32
N SER A 12 -10.00 5.28 16.67
CA SER A 12 -9.61 5.00 18.06
C SER A 12 -8.73 6.13 18.61
N HIS A 13 -7.79 6.65 17.80
CA HIS A 13 -7.01 7.83 18.16
C HIS A 13 -7.89 9.07 18.37
N PHE A 14 -8.87 9.30 17.48
CA PHE A 14 -9.80 10.42 17.64
C PHE A 14 -10.79 10.27 18.81
N ALA A 15 -10.89 9.08 19.40
CA ALA A 15 -11.74 8.82 20.55
C ALA A 15 -10.98 8.87 21.89
N SER A 16 -9.64 8.74 21.86
CA SER A 16 -8.85 8.64 23.09
C SER A 16 -8.72 9.96 23.84
N THR A 17 -8.76 11.10 23.16
CA THR A 17 -8.64 12.43 23.77
C THR A 17 -9.45 13.45 22.96
N GLY A 18 -10.19 14.34 23.63
CA GLY A 18 -11.03 15.36 22.98
C GLY A 18 -10.28 16.31 22.03
N ASP A 19 -8.98 16.48 22.24
CA ASP A 19 -8.13 17.38 21.45
C ASP A 19 -7.49 16.71 20.22
N HIS A 20 -7.53 15.38 20.13
CA HIS A 20 -6.94 14.63 19.02
C HIS A 20 -7.88 14.66 17.81
N THR A 21 -7.57 15.56 16.88
CA THR A 21 -8.40 15.84 15.71
C THR A 21 -7.62 15.70 14.39
N THR A 22 -6.32 15.39 14.44
CA THR A 22 -5.48 15.25 13.24
C THR A 22 -4.67 13.97 13.27
N VAL A 23 -4.65 13.28 12.13
CA VAL A 23 -3.63 12.27 11.79
C VAL A 23 -2.81 12.82 10.62
N LEU A 24 -1.49 12.82 10.75
CA LEU A 24 -0.55 13.05 9.65
C LEU A 24 0.01 11.70 9.22
N TRP A 25 -0.36 11.27 8.02
CA TRP A 25 0.00 9.97 7.47
C TRP A 25 1.09 10.14 6.42
N PHE A 26 2.30 9.71 6.75
CA PHE A 26 3.45 9.72 5.86
C PHE A 26 3.63 8.35 5.19
N ASP A 27 3.61 8.34 3.85
CA ASP A 27 3.70 7.14 3.03
C ASP A 27 4.63 7.37 1.82
N PRO A 28 5.96 7.52 2.05
CA PRO A 28 6.90 7.89 1.00
C PRO A 28 7.02 6.87 -0.13
N ASP A 29 6.69 5.60 0.12
CA ASP A 29 6.78 4.53 -0.89
C ASP A 29 5.39 4.13 -1.42
N HIS A 30 4.36 4.94 -1.16
CA HIS A 30 3.01 4.77 -1.70
C HIS A 30 2.36 3.41 -1.39
N GLU A 31 2.73 2.77 -0.28
CA GLU A 31 2.29 1.41 0.05
C GLU A 31 0.77 1.33 0.28
N TYR A 32 0.15 2.46 0.63
CA TYR A 32 -1.26 2.55 0.96
C TYR A 32 -2.08 3.33 -0.06
N GLU A 33 -1.46 3.88 -1.11
CA GLU A 33 -2.12 4.80 -2.04
C GLU A 33 -3.39 4.19 -2.66
N ALA A 34 -3.32 2.92 -3.06
CA ALA A 34 -4.45 2.20 -3.66
C ALA A 34 -5.65 2.04 -2.71
N LEU A 35 -5.44 2.17 -1.39
CA LEU A 35 -6.49 2.02 -0.39
C LEU A 35 -7.25 3.32 -0.11
N LEU A 36 -6.66 4.47 -0.44
CA LEU A 36 -7.19 5.78 -0.10
C LEU A 36 -8.63 6.01 -0.59
N PRO A 37 -9.01 5.63 -1.83
CA PRO A 37 -10.39 5.80 -2.30
C PRO A 37 -11.42 4.97 -1.53
N HIS A 38 -10.97 3.96 -0.78
CA HIS A 38 -11.83 3.03 -0.06
C HIS A 38 -11.97 3.36 1.42
N LEU A 39 -11.21 4.33 1.94
CA LEU A 39 -11.32 4.78 3.32
C LEU A 39 -12.62 5.58 3.50
N ALA A 40 -13.61 4.96 4.13
CA ALA A 40 -14.87 5.58 4.50
C ALA A 40 -14.89 5.96 5.98
N GLY A 41 -15.67 6.98 6.34
CA GLY A 41 -15.85 7.37 7.75
C GLY A 41 -14.68 8.15 8.38
N VAL A 42 -13.78 8.67 7.54
CA VAL A 42 -12.74 9.64 7.92
C VAL A 42 -12.71 10.78 6.89
N THR A 43 -12.49 12.01 7.33
CA THR A 43 -12.22 13.12 6.42
C THR A 43 -10.77 13.01 5.94
N LEU A 44 -10.57 12.54 4.71
CA LEU A 44 -9.24 12.35 4.12
C LEU A 44 -8.85 13.55 3.26
N TRP A 45 -7.73 14.19 3.58
CA TRP A 45 -7.10 15.21 2.73
C TRP A 45 -5.84 14.63 2.11
N ARG A 46 -5.78 14.57 0.78
CA ARG A 46 -4.59 14.12 0.06
C ARG A 46 -3.72 15.33 -0.26
N TYR A 47 -2.41 15.16 -0.15
CA TYR A 47 -1.46 16.13 -0.66
C TYR A 47 -1.67 16.38 -2.16
N ASP A 48 -1.80 17.65 -2.53
CA ASP A 48 -2.09 18.13 -3.89
C ASP A 48 -0.90 18.88 -4.51
N GLY A 49 0.30 18.78 -3.91
CA GLY A 49 1.48 19.53 -4.34
C GLY A 49 1.79 20.77 -3.50
N SER A 50 1.00 21.11 -2.48
CA SER A 50 1.29 22.27 -1.61
C SER A 50 1.07 22.03 -0.11
N LEU A 51 2.18 21.95 0.63
CA LEU A 51 2.14 21.87 2.11
C LEU A 51 1.60 23.16 2.75
N LEU A 52 1.81 24.31 2.11
CA LEU A 52 1.27 25.59 2.58
C LEU A 52 -0.26 25.61 2.52
N ARG A 53 -0.86 25.05 1.46
CA ARG A 53 -2.33 24.89 1.38
C ARG A 53 -2.86 23.98 2.47
N LEU A 54 -2.21 22.82 2.69
CA LEU A 54 -2.58 21.91 3.78
C LEU A 54 -2.47 22.59 5.15
N ARG A 55 -1.38 23.31 5.42
CA ARG A 55 -1.21 24.09 6.65
C ARG A 55 -2.33 25.11 6.82
N HIS A 56 -2.60 25.92 5.80
CA HIS A 56 -3.66 26.91 5.83
C HIS A 56 -5.01 26.25 6.15
N ARG A 57 -5.31 25.11 5.52
CA ARG A 57 -6.55 24.36 5.75
C ARG A 57 -6.64 23.81 7.18
N LEU A 58 -5.54 23.29 7.73
CA LEU A 58 -5.49 22.80 9.11
C LEU A 58 -5.69 23.93 10.14
N ILE A 59 -5.19 25.14 9.89
CA ILE A 59 -5.37 26.30 10.78
C ILE A 59 -6.84 26.76 10.79
N HIS A 60 -7.49 26.78 9.63
CA HIS A 60 -8.82 27.37 9.45
C HIS A 60 -9.97 26.36 9.49
N ARG A 61 -9.69 25.11 9.85
CA ARG A 61 -10.73 24.08 9.92
C ARG A 61 -11.69 24.32 11.10
N PRO A 62 -12.95 23.87 11.00
CA PRO A 62 -13.86 23.82 12.14
C PRO A 62 -13.27 23.10 13.36
N ALA A 63 -13.54 23.65 14.55
CA ALA A 63 -13.14 23.01 15.80
C ALA A 63 -13.76 21.62 15.90
N GLY A 64 -12.96 20.63 16.31
CA GLY A 64 -13.41 19.24 16.41
C GLY A 64 -13.44 18.46 15.10
N GLU A 65 -13.13 19.07 13.94
CA GLU A 65 -13.07 18.33 12.67
C GLU A 65 -11.94 17.30 12.68
N LYS A 66 -12.31 16.02 12.71
CA LYS A 66 -11.40 14.87 12.68
C LYS A 66 -10.90 14.64 11.26
N THR A 67 -9.61 14.87 11.04
CA THR A 67 -9.00 14.88 9.71
C THR A 67 -7.81 13.93 9.64
N VAL A 68 -7.72 13.15 8.57
CA VAL A 68 -6.54 12.39 8.19
C VAL A 68 -5.89 13.06 6.99
N VAL A 69 -4.63 13.47 7.11
CA VAL A 69 -3.86 14.09 6.02
C VAL A 69 -2.88 13.07 5.47
N TYR A 70 -3.06 12.64 4.23
CA TYR A 70 -2.17 11.74 3.51
C TYR A 70 -1.06 12.51 2.80
N LEU A 71 0.18 12.14 3.08
CA LEU A 71 1.41 12.79 2.66
C LEU A 71 2.33 11.73 2.00
N PRO A 72 2.43 11.70 0.66
CA PRO A 72 3.31 10.78 -0.07
C PRO A 72 4.77 11.28 -0.05
N MET A 73 5.31 11.47 1.14
CA MET A 73 6.65 12.01 1.37
C MET A 73 7.15 11.59 2.75
N ARG A 74 8.43 11.85 3.02
CA ARG A 74 8.99 11.60 4.35
C ARG A 74 8.57 12.70 5.31
N GLN A 75 8.60 12.39 6.60
CA GLN A 75 8.26 13.35 7.64
C GLN A 75 9.21 14.56 7.66
N GLU A 76 10.49 14.33 7.35
CA GLU A 76 11.52 15.38 7.26
C GLU A 76 11.22 16.43 6.18
N ASP A 77 10.58 16.04 5.08
CA ASP A 77 10.21 16.93 3.98
C ASP A 77 9.01 17.83 4.31
N ALA A 78 8.25 17.50 5.34
CA ALA A 78 7.02 18.20 5.72
C ALA A 78 7.26 19.31 6.77
N GLU A 79 8.35 20.07 6.63
CA GLU A 79 8.75 21.09 7.61
C GLU A 79 7.66 22.12 7.91
N VAL A 80 6.89 22.48 6.88
CA VAL A 80 5.77 23.43 6.97
C VAL A 80 4.69 22.95 7.96
N LEU A 81 4.56 21.64 8.17
CA LEU A 81 3.57 21.03 9.06
C LEU A 81 4.11 20.75 10.48
N ARG A 82 5.39 21.05 10.77
CA ARG A 82 5.99 20.85 12.10
C ARG A 82 5.15 21.36 13.28
N PRO A 83 4.47 22.52 13.21
CA PRO A 83 3.62 22.99 14.31
C PRO A 83 2.52 22.00 14.72
N PHE A 84 2.08 21.12 13.81
CA PHE A 84 1.05 20.12 14.07
C PHE A 84 1.61 18.80 14.59
N PHE A 85 2.93 18.58 14.58
CA PHE A 85 3.49 17.28 14.96
C PHE A 85 3.26 16.96 16.44
N ALA A 86 3.22 17.98 17.30
CA ALA A 86 2.97 17.81 18.73
C ALA A 86 1.49 17.51 19.05
N THR A 87 0.57 17.89 18.17
CA THR A 87 -0.89 17.81 18.41
C THR A 87 -1.59 16.74 17.55
N SER A 88 -0.85 16.09 16.65
CA SER A 88 -1.39 15.11 15.71
C SER A 88 -0.82 13.73 15.97
N LEU A 89 -1.56 12.69 15.62
CA LEU A 89 -0.96 11.36 15.46
C LEU A 89 -0.08 11.35 14.21
N ILE A 90 1.18 11.00 14.39
CA ILE A 90 2.09 10.73 13.28
C ILE A 90 1.98 9.24 12.93
N PHE A 91 1.44 8.96 11.75
CA PHE A 91 1.35 7.60 11.21
C PHE A 91 2.40 7.41 10.11
N THR A 92 3.42 6.64 10.42
CA THR A 92 4.57 6.31 9.54
C THR A 92 4.79 4.81 9.43
N ASP A 93 3.79 4.02 9.85
CA ASP A 93 3.87 2.56 9.80
C ASP A 93 3.97 2.12 8.35
N ARG A 94 4.93 1.24 8.07
CA ARG A 94 4.96 0.46 6.83
C ARG A 94 3.83 -0.55 6.84
N LEU A 95 3.30 -0.89 5.67
CA LEU A 95 2.24 -1.87 5.50
C LEU A 95 2.59 -3.21 6.13
N TYR A 96 3.84 -3.66 5.96
CA TYR A 96 4.37 -4.85 6.66
C TYR A 96 4.19 -4.78 8.18
N LYS A 97 4.61 -3.67 8.81
CA LYS A 97 4.52 -3.50 10.27
C LYS A 97 3.07 -3.41 10.71
N PHE A 98 2.23 -2.70 9.94
CA PHE A 98 0.81 -2.57 10.23
C PHE A 98 0.10 -3.94 10.17
N LEU A 99 0.34 -4.74 9.14
CA LEU A 99 -0.25 -6.08 8.99
C LEU A 99 0.17 -7.01 10.15
N ARG A 100 1.44 -6.98 10.57
CA ARG A 100 1.89 -7.76 11.75
C ARG A 100 1.18 -7.33 13.03
N ARG A 101 0.92 -6.03 13.22
CA ARG A 101 0.11 -5.54 14.37
C ARG A 101 -1.34 -6.02 14.34
N GLN A 102 -1.86 -6.37 13.16
CA GLN A 102 -3.18 -7.02 13.03
C GLN A 102 -3.13 -8.55 13.30
N GLY A 103 -1.97 -9.08 13.69
CA GLY A 103 -1.74 -10.49 13.95
C GLY A 103 -1.61 -11.34 12.69
N LEU A 104 -1.16 -10.75 11.58
CA LEU A 104 -0.83 -11.50 10.37
C LEU A 104 0.63 -11.95 10.43
N ASP A 105 0.83 -13.25 10.30
CA ASP A 105 2.15 -13.86 10.29
C ASP A 105 2.79 -13.73 8.90
N PHE A 106 4.11 -13.65 8.91
CA PHE A 106 4.95 -13.68 7.72
C PHE A 106 5.90 -14.86 7.85
N PRO A 107 6.43 -15.39 6.74
CA PRO A 107 7.38 -16.49 6.77
C PRO A 107 8.62 -16.12 7.59
N ASP A 108 9.18 -17.11 8.30
CA ASP A 108 10.37 -16.94 9.13
C ASP A 108 11.63 -16.68 8.31
N ASP A 109 11.66 -17.17 7.06
CA ASP A 109 12.75 -16.92 6.12
C ASP A 109 12.84 -15.41 5.79
N PRO A 110 13.96 -14.73 6.15
CA PRO A 110 14.14 -13.31 5.90
C PRO A 110 14.10 -12.91 4.42
N GLN A 111 14.58 -13.79 3.53
CA GLN A 111 14.61 -13.51 2.09
C GLN A 111 13.19 -13.57 1.52
N VAL A 112 12.45 -14.63 1.84
CA VAL A 112 11.03 -14.76 1.45
C VAL A 112 10.20 -13.60 2.01
N ALA A 113 10.42 -13.23 3.27
CA ALA A 113 9.76 -12.08 3.87
C ALA A 113 10.11 -10.76 3.18
N HIS A 114 11.36 -10.58 2.73
CA HIS A 114 11.77 -9.41 1.96
C HIS A 114 11.06 -9.34 0.61
N GLU A 115 11.01 -10.44 -0.14
CA GLU A 115 10.31 -10.51 -1.43
C GLU A 115 8.81 -10.27 -1.26
N LEU A 116 8.17 -10.86 -0.24
CA LEU A 116 6.77 -10.60 0.06
C LEU A 116 6.49 -9.13 0.37
N ARG A 117 7.40 -8.43 1.08
CA ARG A 117 7.25 -6.99 1.37
C ARG A 117 7.15 -6.15 0.09
N ALA A 118 7.93 -6.48 -0.94
CA ALA A 118 7.88 -5.78 -2.22
C ALA A 118 6.54 -5.98 -2.95
N LEU A 119 5.82 -7.07 -2.67
CA LEU A 119 4.51 -7.38 -3.25
C LEU A 119 3.34 -6.76 -2.47
N LEU A 120 3.57 -6.34 -1.22
CA LEU A 120 2.50 -5.88 -0.33
C LEU A 120 1.65 -4.73 -0.90
N PRO A 121 2.21 -3.68 -1.54
CA PRO A 121 1.38 -2.60 -2.10
C PRO A 121 0.38 -3.10 -3.16
N ARG A 122 0.83 -4.03 -4.02
CA ARG A 122 -0.01 -4.64 -5.06
C ARG A 122 -1.08 -5.55 -4.43
N LEU A 123 -0.69 -6.34 -3.43
CA LEU A 123 -1.62 -7.16 -2.67
C LEU A 123 -2.64 -6.31 -1.92
N ALA A 124 -2.24 -5.13 -1.40
CA ALA A 124 -3.14 -4.20 -0.72
C ALA A 124 -4.25 -3.73 -1.65
N ALA A 125 -3.91 -3.33 -2.89
CA ALA A 125 -4.89 -2.97 -3.91
C ALA A 125 -5.89 -4.11 -4.17
N ARG A 126 -5.43 -5.35 -4.30
CA ARG A 126 -6.31 -6.52 -4.51
C ARG A 126 -7.08 -6.95 -3.25
N SER A 127 -6.64 -6.53 -2.07
CA SER A 127 -7.28 -6.87 -0.79
C SER A 127 -8.57 -6.06 -0.52
N VAL A 128 -8.88 -5.06 -1.34
CA VAL A 128 -10.08 -4.22 -1.16
C VAL A 128 -11.33 -5.10 -1.19
N GLY A 129 -12.17 -4.95 -0.16
CA GLY A 129 -13.35 -5.79 0.05
C GLY A 129 -13.06 -7.22 0.55
N LYS A 130 -11.79 -7.64 0.61
CA LYS A 130 -11.40 -8.98 1.07
C LYS A 130 -11.21 -9.05 2.59
N GLY A 131 -11.42 -10.25 3.13
CA GLY A 131 -11.30 -10.57 4.55
C GLY A 131 -9.86 -10.77 5.04
N ARG A 132 -9.73 -11.25 6.29
CA ARG A 132 -8.43 -11.64 6.86
C ARG A 132 -7.83 -12.85 6.13
N GLU A 133 -8.68 -13.78 5.70
CA GLU A 133 -8.30 -15.00 4.98
C GLU A 133 -7.47 -14.72 3.72
N PHE A 134 -7.78 -13.64 3.00
CA PHE A 134 -6.99 -13.20 1.84
C PHE A 134 -5.53 -12.99 2.23
N TRP A 135 -5.29 -12.29 3.33
CA TRP A 135 -3.93 -12.03 3.81
C TRP A 135 -3.27 -13.29 4.34
N THR A 136 -3.97 -14.09 5.16
CA THR A 136 -3.44 -15.36 5.66
C THR A 136 -3.04 -16.31 4.53
N TYR A 137 -3.84 -16.38 3.45
CA TYR A 137 -3.54 -17.18 2.28
C TYR A 137 -2.29 -16.66 1.55
N ASN A 138 -2.24 -15.36 1.25
CA ASN A 138 -1.17 -14.74 0.46
C ASN A 138 0.16 -14.63 1.20
N LEU A 139 0.13 -14.41 2.52
CA LEU A 139 1.33 -14.24 3.33
C LEU A 139 1.94 -15.58 3.79
N ALA A 140 1.22 -16.69 3.63
CA ALA A 140 1.74 -18.01 3.99
C ALA A 140 2.94 -18.45 3.12
N ASN A 141 2.96 -18.04 1.84
CA ASN A 141 4.05 -18.35 0.91
C ASN A 141 4.08 -17.32 -0.22
N LEU A 142 5.29 -17.01 -0.69
CA LEU A 142 5.55 -16.13 -1.82
C LEU A 142 4.82 -16.56 -3.09
N GLU A 143 4.80 -17.86 -3.42
CA GLU A 143 4.12 -18.35 -4.63
C GLU A 143 2.62 -18.02 -4.64
N ARG A 144 1.94 -18.05 -3.49
CA ARG A 144 0.52 -17.67 -3.39
C ARG A 144 0.29 -16.18 -3.61
N ALA A 145 1.20 -15.35 -3.12
CA ALA A 145 1.19 -13.92 -3.40
C ALA A 145 1.38 -13.65 -4.90
N ARG A 146 2.32 -14.35 -5.55
CA ARG A 146 2.58 -14.25 -6.98
C ARG A 146 1.37 -14.72 -7.80
N GLU A 147 0.81 -15.88 -7.48
CA GLU A 147 -0.39 -16.43 -8.14
C GLU A 147 -1.59 -15.50 -7.96
N THR A 148 -1.78 -14.91 -6.78
CA THR A 148 -2.88 -13.94 -6.58
C THR A 148 -2.69 -12.67 -7.40
N LEU A 149 -1.46 -12.31 -7.76
CA LEU A 149 -1.16 -11.13 -8.58
C LEU A 149 -1.20 -11.44 -10.09
N ILE A 150 -0.61 -12.54 -10.55
CA ILE A 150 -0.54 -12.86 -11.98
C ILE A 150 -1.72 -13.73 -12.45
N GLY A 151 -2.34 -14.47 -11.53
CA GLY A 151 -3.20 -15.61 -11.84
C GLY A 151 -2.38 -16.91 -11.95
N SER A 152 -2.98 -17.94 -12.55
CA SER A 152 -2.24 -19.15 -12.95
C SER A 152 -1.09 -18.75 -13.87
N PHE A 153 0.13 -19.11 -13.49
CA PHE A 153 1.32 -18.80 -14.29
C PHE A 153 1.25 -19.49 -15.66
N ASP A 154 0.75 -20.73 -15.72
CA ASP A 154 0.58 -21.45 -16.98
C ASP A 154 -0.39 -20.74 -17.91
N ASP A 155 -1.50 -20.20 -17.39
CA ASP A 155 -2.44 -19.42 -18.21
C ASP A 155 -1.83 -18.10 -18.67
N ALA A 156 -1.06 -17.42 -17.81
CA ALA A 156 -0.34 -16.21 -18.17
C ALA A 156 0.73 -16.49 -19.24
N LEU A 157 1.43 -17.62 -19.13
CA LEU A 157 2.40 -18.09 -20.12
C LEU A 157 1.72 -18.41 -21.45
N LEU A 158 0.59 -19.12 -21.43
CA LEU A 158 -0.17 -19.41 -22.66
C LEU A 158 -0.67 -18.14 -23.35
N ARG A 159 -1.17 -17.15 -22.57
CA ARG A 159 -1.54 -15.83 -23.12
C ARG A 159 -0.33 -15.11 -23.70
N PHE A 160 0.80 -15.15 -23.01
CA PHE A 160 2.04 -14.55 -23.48
C PHE A 160 2.53 -15.20 -24.78
N LEU A 161 2.52 -16.53 -24.88
CA LEU A 161 2.89 -17.26 -26.10
C LEU A 161 1.93 -16.98 -27.26
N ALA A 162 0.64 -16.78 -26.98
CA ALA A 162 -0.36 -16.47 -28.00
C ALA A 162 -0.28 -15.02 -28.51
N ALA A 163 -0.03 -14.05 -27.62
CA ALA A 163 0.04 -12.63 -27.97
C ALA A 163 1.05 -11.87 -27.07
N PRO A 164 2.37 -12.00 -27.32
CA PRO A 164 3.40 -11.51 -26.42
C PRO A 164 3.30 -10.01 -26.14
N ALA A 165 3.19 -9.18 -27.19
CA ALA A 165 3.14 -7.73 -27.04
C ALA A 165 1.91 -7.25 -26.22
N ALA A 166 0.76 -7.89 -26.42
CA ALA A 166 -0.48 -7.52 -25.73
C ALA A 166 -0.43 -7.92 -24.25
N GLU A 167 0.02 -9.14 -23.94
CA GLU A 167 0.15 -9.58 -22.55
C GLU A 167 1.27 -8.81 -21.83
N TRP A 168 2.37 -8.48 -22.52
CA TRP A 168 3.43 -7.65 -21.94
C TRP A 168 2.96 -6.23 -21.63
N ALA A 169 2.17 -5.62 -22.52
CA ALA A 169 1.55 -4.32 -22.27
C ALA A 169 0.58 -4.37 -21.08
N ARG A 170 -0.21 -5.44 -20.95
CA ARG A 170 -1.09 -5.66 -19.79
C ARG A 170 -0.29 -5.80 -18.49
N LEU A 171 0.73 -6.65 -18.48
CA LEU A 171 1.60 -6.88 -17.33
C LEU A 171 2.33 -5.60 -16.91
N ARG A 172 2.86 -4.82 -17.86
CA ARG A 172 3.46 -3.50 -17.59
C ARG A 172 2.45 -2.51 -17.02
N GLY A 173 1.23 -2.48 -17.56
CA GLY A 173 0.14 -1.66 -17.04
C GLY A 173 -0.23 -1.98 -15.59
N GLU A 174 -0.10 -3.25 -15.19
CA GLU A 174 -0.30 -3.71 -13.81
C GLU A 174 0.99 -3.73 -12.96
N GLN A 175 2.14 -3.33 -13.54
CA GLN A 175 3.47 -3.43 -12.94
C GLN A 175 3.80 -4.83 -12.41
N LEU A 176 3.42 -5.86 -13.17
CA LEU A 176 3.63 -7.28 -12.91
C LEU A 176 4.64 -7.93 -13.87
N ASP A 177 5.09 -7.19 -14.88
CA ASP A 177 6.06 -7.60 -15.89
C ASP A 177 7.35 -8.14 -15.29
N GLY A 178 7.94 -7.42 -14.33
CA GLY A 178 9.15 -7.91 -13.64
C GLY A 178 8.92 -9.20 -12.83
N LEU A 179 7.72 -9.38 -12.27
CA LEU A 179 7.36 -10.59 -11.53
C LEU A 179 7.21 -11.78 -12.48
N PHE A 180 6.52 -11.54 -13.60
CA PHE A 180 6.35 -12.56 -14.64
C PHE A 180 7.69 -12.96 -15.27
N ALA A 181 8.56 -11.98 -15.58
CA ALA A 181 9.89 -12.24 -16.11
C ALA A 181 10.75 -13.07 -15.15
N ALA A 182 10.78 -12.72 -13.86
CA ALA A 182 11.50 -13.49 -12.85
C ALA A 182 10.95 -14.93 -12.71
N GLN A 183 9.64 -15.13 -12.87
CA GLN A 183 9.05 -16.46 -12.81
C GLN A 183 9.32 -17.29 -14.07
N LEU A 184 9.38 -16.65 -15.25
CA LEU A 184 9.80 -17.27 -16.51
C LEU A 184 11.26 -17.72 -16.44
N GLU A 185 12.15 -16.87 -15.93
CA GLU A 185 13.57 -17.17 -15.76
C GLU A 185 13.77 -18.32 -14.75
N ASN A 186 13.12 -18.26 -13.59
CA ASN A 186 13.25 -19.31 -12.57
C ASN A 186 12.70 -20.67 -13.04
N SER A 187 11.62 -20.68 -13.81
CA SER A 187 10.94 -21.93 -14.21
C SER A 187 11.50 -22.53 -15.50
N TYR A 188 11.98 -21.70 -16.43
CA TYR A 188 12.37 -22.12 -17.79
C TYR A 188 13.78 -21.69 -18.19
N GLY A 189 14.51 -20.93 -17.36
CA GLY A 189 15.84 -20.41 -17.67
C GLY A 189 15.86 -19.37 -18.79
N LEU A 190 14.69 -18.80 -19.13
CA LEU A 190 14.54 -17.83 -20.21
C LEU A 190 14.70 -16.42 -19.64
N ALA A 191 15.84 -15.79 -19.93
CA ALA A 191 16.00 -14.36 -19.71
C ALA A 191 15.14 -13.62 -20.75
N VAL A 192 14.08 -12.95 -20.31
CA VAL A 192 13.37 -12.00 -21.17
C VAL A 192 14.27 -10.79 -21.28
N ALA A 193 14.86 -10.58 -22.47
CA ALA A 193 15.55 -9.33 -22.76
C ALA A 193 14.52 -8.21 -22.58
N ALA A 194 14.70 -7.39 -21.54
CA ALA A 194 14.00 -6.14 -21.43
C ALA A 194 14.45 -5.31 -22.64
N GLU A 195 13.62 -5.26 -23.68
CA GLU A 195 13.82 -4.28 -24.74
C GLU A 195 13.66 -2.90 -24.09
N GLU A 196 14.81 -2.28 -23.81
CA GLU A 196 14.92 -0.86 -23.48
C GLU A 196 14.44 -0.08 -24.72
N GLU A 197 13.23 0.47 -24.66
CA GLU A 197 12.78 1.58 -25.50
C GLU A 197 12.80 2.89 -24.70
#